data_AF-A0A7X5Y9J9-F1
#
_entry.id   AF-A0A7X5Y9J9-F1
#
_cell.length_a   1.000
_cell.length_b   1.000
_cell.length_c   1.000
_cell.angle_alpha   90.00
_cell.angle_beta   90.00
_cell.angle_gamma   90.00
#
_symmetry.space_group_name_H-M   'P 1'
#
loop_
_entity.id
_entity.type
_entity.pdbx_description
1 polymer ?
#
loop_
_entity_poly.entity_id
_entity_poly.type
_entity_poly.pdbx_seq_one_letter_code
_entity_poly.pdbx_strand_id
1 'polypeptide(L)'
;MRNILLSLFVCCMFIACEEEKLEPYTGNDTVQFYTTNFDEDIVVEYSWGMALDPNAEYDTCWIPVQTMGRAKNYDRYLKLVQEKAVGWDYVYDHVGNIVDSLSYEIPNQAVEGKHYVAFDDPGLRELLKIPANAFRVDVPVVMRKDPEMTEKLTLLIRLVDTETVKVGDPQFTKCQITIE
;
A
#
# COMPACT_ATOMS: atom_id res chain seq x y z
N MET A 1 -40.98 2.47 52.85
CA MET A 1 -39.95 3.22 52.08
C MET A 1 -38.65 2.44 51.85
N ARG A 2 -38.17 1.64 52.81
CA ARG A 2 -36.94 0.82 52.66
C ARG A 2 -36.99 -0.26 51.58
N ASN A 3 -38.16 -0.84 51.30
CA ASN A 3 -38.30 -1.92 50.32
C ASN A 3 -38.47 -1.43 48.87
N ILE A 4 -38.80 -0.15 48.67
CA ILE A 4 -38.97 0.44 47.33
C ILE A 4 -37.60 0.86 46.76
N LEU A 5 -36.68 1.32 47.61
CA LEU A 5 -35.29 1.62 47.20
C LEU A 5 -34.50 0.38 46.77
N LEU A 6 -34.70 -0.77 47.44
CA LEU A 6 -34.05 -2.03 47.03
C LEU A 6 -34.57 -2.54 45.68
N SER A 7 -35.86 -2.31 45.38
CA SER A 7 -36.46 -2.77 44.13
C SER A 7 -35.99 -1.95 42.92
N LEU A 8 -35.67 -0.66 43.11
CA LEU A 8 -35.14 0.19 42.04
C LEU A 8 -33.67 -0.15 41.69
N PHE A 9 -32.88 -0.55 42.69
CA PHE A 9 -31.47 -0.90 42.50
C PHE A 9 -31.27 -2.23 41.75
N VAL A 10 -32.24 -3.16 41.85
CA VAL A 10 -32.22 -4.44 41.14
C VAL A 10 -32.64 -4.29 39.67
N CYS A 11 -33.57 -3.37 39.36
CA CYS A 11 -33.97 -3.12 37.96
C CYS A 11 -32.87 -2.51 37.09
N CYS A 12 -31.94 -1.75 37.67
CA CYS A 12 -30.85 -1.13 36.91
C CYS A 12 -29.70 -2.11 36.55
N MET A 13 -29.64 -3.32 37.14
CA MET A 13 -28.58 -4.31 36.84
C MET A 13 -28.86 -5.15 35.58
N PHE A 14 -30.04 -5.03 34.97
CA PHE A 14 -30.39 -5.75 33.72
C PHE A 14 -30.20 -4.90 32.46
N ILE A 15 -29.76 -3.65 32.58
CA ILE A 15 -29.28 -2.85 31.46
C ILE A 15 -27.76 -3.09 31.35
N ALA A 16 -27.37 -4.36 31.23
CA ALA A 16 -26.01 -4.68 30.80
C ALA A 16 -25.93 -4.31 29.31
N CYS A 17 -24.91 -3.54 28.92
CA CYS A 17 -24.63 -3.29 27.50
C CYS A 17 -24.63 -4.63 26.75
N GLU A 18 -25.51 -4.76 25.76
CA GLU A 18 -25.42 -5.84 24.80
C GLU A 18 -24.15 -5.57 23.99
N GLU A 19 -23.10 -6.35 24.24
CA GLU A 19 -21.88 -6.29 23.44
C GLU A 19 -22.25 -6.77 22.04
N GLU A 20 -22.33 -5.84 21.09
CA GLU A 20 -22.57 -6.15 19.69
C GLU A 20 -21.44 -7.07 19.23
N LYS A 21 -21.76 -8.36 19.11
CA LYS A 21 -20.83 -9.35 18.58
C LYS A 21 -20.65 -9.02 17.10
N LEU A 22 -19.64 -8.21 16.80
CA LEU A 22 -19.20 -7.97 15.44
C LEU A 22 -18.90 -9.34 14.83
N GLU A 23 -19.62 -9.69 13.77
CA GLU A 23 -19.33 -10.91 13.06
C GLU A 23 -17.89 -10.85 12.52
N PRO A 24 -17.11 -11.94 12.65
CA PRO A 24 -15.77 -11.97 12.10
C PRO A 24 -15.81 -11.64 10.61
N TYR A 25 -14.93 -10.76 10.14
CA TYR A 25 -14.81 -10.41 8.73
C TYR A 25 -14.89 -11.64 7.82
N THR A 26 -15.83 -11.62 6.88
CA THR A 26 -16.12 -12.69 5.92
C THR A 26 -15.64 -12.37 4.50
N GLY A 27 -14.99 -11.22 4.30
CA GLY A 27 -14.47 -10.87 2.98
C GLY A 27 -13.25 -11.71 2.59
N ASN A 28 -12.83 -11.56 1.34
CA ASN A 28 -11.70 -12.31 0.79
C ASN A 28 -10.38 -11.90 1.45
N ASP A 29 -9.49 -12.87 1.66
CA ASP A 29 -8.14 -12.58 2.09
C ASP A 29 -7.36 -11.98 0.92
N THR A 30 -6.96 -10.72 1.04
CA THR A 30 -6.27 -9.98 -0.02
C THR A 30 -5.02 -9.28 0.50
N VAL A 31 -4.22 -8.74 -0.42
CA VAL A 31 -3.02 -7.96 -0.10
C VAL A 31 -3.08 -6.61 -0.82
N GLN A 32 -2.63 -5.57 -0.12
CA GLN A 32 -2.56 -4.21 -0.63
C GLN A 32 -1.41 -3.44 0.03
N PHE A 33 -0.99 -2.33 -0.58
CA PHE A 33 -0.11 -1.39 0.10
C PHE A 33 -0.85 -0.78 1.30
N TYR A 34 -0.12 -0.57 2.38
CA TYR A 34 -0.67 0.07 3.56
C TYR A 34 -0.79 1.58 3.32
N THR A 35 -1.95 2.12 3.66
CA THR A 35 -2.17 3.57 3.73
C THR A 35 -3.06 3.89 4.93
N THR A 36 -2.91 5.10 5.46
CA THR A 36 -3.88 5.71 6.40
C THR A 36 -4.77 6.74 5.72
N ASN A 37 -4.47 7.12 4.48
CA ASN A 37 -5.28 8.01 3.67
C ASN A 37 -5.92 7.20 2.54
N PHE A 38 -7.24 7.01 2.63
CA PHE A 38 -8.00 6.18 1.69
C PHE A 38 -8.57 6.97 0.51
N ASP A 39 -8.47 8.30 0.55
CA ASP A 39 -9.01 9.20 -0.47
C ASP A 39 -7.96 9.61 -1.52
N GLU A 40 -6.71 9.21 -1.33
CA GLU A 40 -5.57 9.61 -2.16
C GLU A 40 -4.81 8.41 -2.72
N ASP A 41 -4.06 8.66 -3.80
CA ASP A 41 -3.08 7.72 -4.31
C ASP A 41 -1.92 7.56 -3.31
N ILE A 42 -1.38 6.35 -3.24
CA ILE A 42 -0.24 6.07 -2.36
C ILE A 42 1.02 6.59 -3.02
N VAL A 43 1.58 7.68 -2.47
CA VAL A 43 2.81 8.30 -2.95
C VAL A 43 3.89 8.22 -1.86
N VAL A 44 5.09 7.80 -2.25
CA VAL A 44 6.29 7.74 -1.40
C VAL A 44 7.36 8.63 -2.01
N GLU A 45 7.98 9.47 -1.20
CA GLU A 45 9.14 10.26 -1.60
C GLU A 45 10.42 9.54 -1.16
N TYR A 46 11.34 9.34 -2.09
CA TYR A 46 12.65 8.77 -1.85
C TYR A 46 13.72 9.75 -2.32
N SER A 47 14.66 10.11 -1.44
CA SER A 47 15.72 11.06 -1.73
C SER A 47 17.10 10.48 -1.46
N TRP A 48 17.97 10.51 -2.49
CA TRP A 48 19.39 10.19 -2.33
C TRP A 48 20.12 11.18 -1.42
N GLY A 49 19.58 12.40 -1.24
CA GLY A 49 20.10 13.38 -0.28
C GLY A 49 19.98 12.93 1.18
N MET A 50 19.11 11.95 1.46
CA MET A 50 18.92 11.37 2.80
C MET A 50 19.68 10.05 2.99
N ALA A 51 20.41 9.58 1.98
CA ALA A 51 21.20 8.36 2.10
C ALA A 51 22.25 8.51 3.22
N LEU A 52 22.32 7.51 4.11
CA LEU A 52 23.26 7.51 5.25
C LEU A 52 24.72 7.55 4.79
N ASP A 53 25.03 6.86 3.69
CA ASP A 53 26.32 6.92 3.03
C ASP A 53 26.17 7.67 1.69
N PRO A 54 26.77 8.86 1.54
CA PRO A 54 26.68 9.64 0.30
C PRO A 54 27.35 8.94 -0.90
N ASN A 55 28.20 7.94 -0.66
CA ASN A 55 28.87 7.15 -1.70
C ASN A 55 28.16 5.82 -1.98
N ALA A 56 27.05 5.53 -1.32
CA ALA A 56 26.31 4.30 -1.56
C ALA A 56 25.84 4.23 -3.02
N GLU A 57 26.10 3.09 -3.67
CA GLU A 57 25.57 2.78 -5.01
C GLU A 57 24.13 2.25 -4.95
N TYR A 58 23.75 1.72 -3.78
CA TYR A 58 22.45 1.11 -3.52
C TYR A 58 21.87 1.63 -2.22
N ASP A 59 20.55 1.71 -2.18
CA ASP A 59 19.78 1.99 -0.99
C ASP A 59 18.42 1.31 -1.09
N THR A 60 17.60 1.34 -0.03
CA THR A 60 16.31 0.65 -0.01
C THR A 60 15.19 1.60 0.40
N CYS A 61 14.23 1.77 -0.49
CA CYS A 61 12.94 2.35 -0.17
C CYS A 61 12.02 1.23 0.34
N TRP A 62 11.65 1.28 1.62
CA TRP A 62 10.80 0.28 2.26
C TRP A 62 9.33 0.64 2.09
N ILE A 63 8.57 -0.22 1.41
CA ILE A 63 7.15 0.00 1.10
C ILE A 63 6.30 -0.90 2.00
N PRO A 64 5.41 -0.34 2.83
CA PRO A 64 4.59 -1.14 3.72
C PRO A 64 3.46 -1.84 2.96
N VAL A 65 3.34 -3.15 3.15
CA VAL A 65 2.31 -4.00 2.56
C VAL A 65 1.53 -4.68 3.68
N GLN A 66 0.21 -4.73 3.55
CA GLN A 66 -0.68 -5.36 4.52
C GLN A 66 -1.60 -6.41 3.88
N THR A 67 -2.02 -7.36 4.71
CA THR A 67 -3.06 -8.33 4.38
C THR A 67 -4.40 -7.83 4.89
N MET A 68 -5.44 -7.95 4.07
CA MET A 68 -6.83 -7.88 4.51
C MET A 68 -7.35 -9.29 4.78
N GLY A 69 -8.17 -9.46 5.80
CA GLY A 69 -8.67 -10.77 6.21
C GLY A 69 -7.77 -11.49 7.22
N ARG A 70 -7.77 -12.82 7.18
CA ARG A 70 -7.11 -13.66 8.18
C ARG A 70 -5.64 -13.89 7.83
N ALA A 71 -4.78 -13.85 8.84
CA ALA A 71 -3.41 -14.32 8.69
C ALA A 71 -3.39 -15.80 8.29
N LYS A 72 -2.44 -16.14 7.42
CA LYS A 72 -2.20 -17.51 6.96
C LYS A 72 -0.99 -18.08 7.66
N ASN A 73 -1.00 -19.38 7.96
CA ASN A 73 0.09 -20.09 8.61
C ASN A 73 1.22 -20.51 7.64
N TYR A 74 1.31 -19.89 6.47
CA TYR A 74 2.33 -20.13 5.46
C TYR A 74 2.80 -18.80 4.86
N ASP A 75 4.02 -18.80 4.32
CA ASP A 75 4.60 -17.65 3.64
C ASP A 75 3.84 -17.35 2.34
N ARG A 76 3.50 -16.09 2.13
CA ARG A 76 2.76 -15.61 0.96
C ARG A 76 3.69 -14.76 0.10
N TYR A 77 4.05 -15.28 -1.07
CA TYR A 77 4.99 -14.60 -1.97
C TYR A 77 4.27 -13.51 -2.75
N LEU A 78 4.86 -12.32 -2.72
CA LEU A 78 4.38 -11.13 -3.38
C LEU A 78 5.03 -11.01 -4.76
N LYS A 79 4.36 -10.29 -5.65
CA LYS A 79 4.92 -9.93 -6.94
C LYS A 79 4.63 -8.46 -7.20
N LEU A 80 5.70 -7.72 -7.48
CA LEU A 80 5.67 -6.33 -7.89
C LEU A 80 5.98 -6.25 -9.39
N VAL A 81 5.32 -5.33 -10.06
CA VAL A 81 5.63 -4.95 -11.44
C VAL A 81 5.71 -3.44 -11.53
N GLN A 82 6.56 -2.93 -12.42
CA GLN A 82 6.48 -1.53 -12.82
C GLN A 82 5.29 -1.35 -13.79
N GLU A 83 4.52 -0.29 -13.59
CA GLU A 83 3.54 0.20 -14.55
C GLU A 83 3.95 1.56 -15.09
N LYS A 84 3.39 1.93 -16.25
CA LYS A 84 3.53 3.29 -16.76
C LYS A 84 2.71 4.25 -15.90
N ALA A 85 3.37 5.25 -15.35
CA ALA A 85 2.70 6.36 -14.68
C ALA A 85 1.97 7.24 -15.72
N VAL A 86 0.69 7.49 -15.49
CA VAL A 86 -0.17 8.28 -16.38
C VAL A 86 -0.87 9.39 -15.61
N GLY A 87 -0.87 10.59 -16.18
CA GLY A 87 -1.65 11.73 -15.72
C GLY A 87 -2.96 11.85 -16.49
N TRP A 88 -3.89 12.65 -15.97
CA TRP A 88 -5.20 12.88 -16.57
C TRP A 88 -5.50 14.38 -16.64
N ASP A 89 -5.82 14.85 -17.84
CA ASP A 89 -6.39 16.17 -18.07
C ASP A 89 -7.91 16.03 -18.25
N TYR A 90 -8.67 16.65 -17.35
CA TYR A 90 -10.13 16.61 -17.41
C TYR A 90 -10.67 17.75 -18.28
N VAL A 91 -11.58 17.41 -19.19
CA VAL A 91 -12.31 18.37 -20.01
C VAL A 91 -13.65 18.66 -19.34
N TYR A 92 -13.92 19.94 -19.12
CA TYR A 92 -15.13 20.39 -18.44
C TYR A 92 -16.12 21.02 -19.43
N ASP A 93 -17.42 20.83 -19.20
CA ASP A 93 -18.45 21.61 -19.88
C ASP A 93 -18.52 23.06 -19.34
N HIS A 94 -19.41 23.85 -19.93
CA HIS A 94 -19.66 25.24 -19.56
C HIS A 94 -20.29 25.41 -18.15
N VAL A 95 -20.69 24.34 -17.49
CA VAL A 95 -21.30 24.32 -16.15
C VAL A 95 -20.31 23.73 -15.12
N GLY A 96 -19.15 23.24 -15.54
CA GLY A 96 -18.09 22.68 -14.69
C GLY A 96 -18.20 21.17 -14.46
N ASN A 97 -19.00 20.43 -15.23
CA ASN A 97 -19.01 18.96 -15.18
C ASN A 97 -17.90 18.38 -16.05
N ILE A 98 -17.27 17.30 -15.59
CA ILE A 98 -16.33 16.53 -16.41
C ILE A 98 -17.11 15.84 -17.54
N VAL A 99 -16.74 16.15 -18.79
CA VAL A 99 -17.35 15.56 -19.99
C VAL A 99 -16.41 14.65 -20.76
N ASP A 100 -15.10 14.79 -20.55
CA ASP A 100 -14.08 13.94 -21.14
C ASP A 100 -12.82 13.93 -20.26
N SER A 101 -11.91 12.99 -20.51
CA SER A 101 -10.60 12.92 -19.87
C SER A 101 -9.55 12.44 -20.86
N LEU A 102 -8.43 13.16 -20.94
CA LEU A 102 -7.28 12.79 -21.75
C LEU A 102 -6.17 12.27 -20.86
N SER A 103 -5.72 11.03 -21.08
CA SER A 103 -4.56 10.48 -20.40
C SER A 103 -3.27 10.85 -21.13
N TYR A 104 -2.22 11.19 -20.38
CA TYR A 104 -0.87 11.34 -20.91
C TYR A 104 0.14 10.55 -20.08
N GLU A 105 1.26 10.16 -20.68
CA GLU A 105 2.35 9.50 -19.97
C GLU A 105 3.14 10.53 -19.15
N ILE A 106 3.34 10.26 -17.86
CA ILE A 106 4.17 11.13 -17.01
C ILE A 106 5.63 11.00 -17.48
N PRO A 107 6.34 12.11 -17.74
CA PRO A 107 7.73 12.07 -18.19
C PRO A 107 8.66 11.53 -17.08
N ASN A 108 9.92 11.24 -17.44
CA ASN A 108 10.97 10.87 -16.49
C ASN A 108 10.64 9.62 -15.65
N GLN A 109 10.08 8.59 -16.28
CA GLN A 109 9.83 7.33 -15.58
C GLN A 109 11.13 6.62 -15.23
N ALA A 110 11.13 5.96 -14.07
CA ALA A 110 12.27 5.17 -13.64
C ALA A 110 12.50 3.97 -14.59
N VAL A 111 13.76 3.56 -14.75
CA VAL A 111 14.16 2.49 -15.67
C VAL A 111 14.71 1.34 -14.85
N GLU A 112 14.12 0.16 -15.04
CA GLU A 112 14.57 -1.09 -14.43
C GLU A 112 16.05 -1.34 -14.73
N GLY A 113 16.81 -1.76 -13.72
CA GLY A 113 18.24 -2.03 -13.84
C GLY A 113 19.12 -0.79 -13.98
N LYS A 114 18.54 0.42 -14.13
CA LYS A 114 19.28 1.69 -14.06
C LYS A 114 19.03 2.39 -12.74
N HIS A 115 17.76 2.64 -12.40
CA HIS A 115 17.37 3.43 -11.23
C HIS A 115 16.94 2.56 -10.04
N TYR A 116 16.60 1.29 -10.29
CA TYR A 116 16.25 0.32 -9.26
C TYR A 116 16.58 -1.10 -9.73
N VAL A 117 16.65 -2.05 -8.81
CA VAL A 117 16.86 -3.48 -9.11
C VAL A 117 15.56 -4.11 -9.58
N ALA A 118 15.60 -4.94 -10.63
CA ALA A 118 14.42 -5.62 -11.16
C ALA A 118 13.68 -6.43 -10.08
N PHE A 119 12.35 -6.39 -10.08
CA PHE A 119 11.55 -7.03 -9.03
C PHE A 119 11.58 -8.57 -9.07
N ASP A 120 12.00 -9.15 -10.19
CA ASP A 120 12.19 -10.59 -10.36
C ASP A 120 13.62 -11.06 -10.07
N ASP A 121 14.49 -10.17 -9.57
CA ASP A 121 15.84 -10.51 -9.15
C ASP A 121 15.80 -11.64 -8.09
N PRO A 122 16.59 -12.72 -8.25
CA PRO A 122 16.60 -13.84 -7.32
C PRO A 122 16.92 -13.44 -5.87
N GLY A 123 17.73 -12.39 -5.67
CA GLY A 123 18.09 -11.85 -4.37
C GLY A 123 16.93 -11.18 -3.62
N LEU A 124 15.89 -10.73 -4.34
CA LEU A 124 14.69 -10.13 -3.74
C LEU A 124 13.61 -11.14 -3.39
N ARG A 125 13.66 -12.35 -3.95
CA ARG A 125 12.59 -13.35 -3.83
C ARG A 125 12.20 -13.66 -2.38
N GLU A 126 13.18 -13.82 -1.50
CA GLU A 126 12.93 -14.13 -0.08
C GLU A 126 12.52 -12.91 0.76
N LEU A 127 12.71 -11.69 0.22
CA LEU A 127 12.29 -10.44 0.85
C LEU A 127 10.88 -10.03 0.39
N LEU A 128 10.46 -10.44 -0.81
CA LEU A 128 9.13 -10.21 -1.36
C LEU A 128 8.12 -11.26 -0.88
N LYS A 129 7.94 -11.35 0.44
CA LYS A 129 6.94 -12.24 1.04
C LYS A 129 6.35 -11.68 2.32
N ILE A 130 5.11 -12.08 2.60
CA ILE A 130 4.48 -11.90 3.90
C ILE A 130 4.68 -13.20 4.68
N PRO A 131 5.46 -13.20 5.78
CA PRO A 131 5.71 -14.41 6.56
C PRO A 131 4.42 -15.04 7.09
N ALA A 132 4.49 -16.34 7.39
CA ALA A 132 3.44 -17.04 8.12
C ALA A 132 3.05 -16.28 9.40
N ASN A 133 1.74 -16.15 9.60
CA ASN A 133 1.08 -15.47 10.72
C ASN A 133 1.31 -13.95 10.80
N ALA A 134 2.01 -13.34 9.84
CA ALA A 134 2.15 -11.89 9.75
C ALA A 134 0.95 -11.25 9.03
N PHE A 135 0.60 -10.03 9.43
CA PHE A 135 -0.42 -9.21 8.77
C PHE A 135 0.16 -8.07 7.95
N ARG A 136 1.41 -7.70 8.24
CA ARG A 136 2.09 -6.56 7.63
C ARG A 136 3.57 -6.87 7.50
N VAL A 137 4.16 -6.38 6.42
CA VAL A 137 5.60 -6.47 6.15
C VAL A 137 6.00 -5.23 5.35
N ASP A 138 7.23 -4.78 5.52
CA ASP A 138 7.81 -3.77 4.65
C ASP A 138 8.63 -4.47 3.57
N VAL A 139 8.27 -4.29 2.31
CA VAL A 139 8.98 -4.88 1.17
C VAL A 139 10.01 -3.91 0.60
N PRO A 140 11.19 -4.39 0.18
CA PRO A 140 12.21 -3.51 -0.36
C PRO A 140 11.95 -3.18 -1.83
N VAL A 141 12.05 -1.89 -2.15
CA VAL A 141 12.37 -1.42 -3.50
C VAL A 141 13.83 -0.96 -3.46
N VAL A 142 14.72 -1.77 -4.01
CA VAL A 142 16.17 -1.50 -3.97
C VAL A 142 16.51 -0.48 -5.05
N MET A 143 16.86 0.72 -4.61
CA MET A 143 17.23 1.84 -5.45
C MET A 143 18.67 1.72 -5.89
N ARG A 144 18.95 2.20 -7.11
CA ARG A 144 20.29 2.28 -7.69
C ARG A 144 20.60 3.73 -7.99
N LYS A 145 21.77 4.18 -7.53
CA LYS A 145 22.17 5.57 -7.71
C LYS A 145 22.49 5.83 -9.18
N ASP A 146 21.81 6.78 -9.78
CA ASP A 146 22.12 7.28 -11.11
C ASP A 146 22.86 8.61 -11.01
N PRO A 147 24.18 8.66 -11.29
CA PRO A 147 24.95 9.89 -11.24
C PRO A 147 24.56 10.88 -12.35
N GLU A 148 23.85 10.42 -13.39
CA GLU A 148 23.39 11.26 -14.50
C GLU A 148 21.98 11.83 -14.26
N MET A 149 21.34 11.51 -13.12
CA MET A 149 20.01 12.00 -12.79
C MET A 149 20.03 13.52 -12.54
N THR A 150 19.37 14.28 -13.42
CA THR A 150 19.24 15.75 -13.31
C THR A 150 17.85 16.19 -12.87
N GLU A 151 16.86 15.32 -13.00
CA GLU A 151 15.45 15.60 -12.73
C GLU A 151 14.86 14.47 -11.89
N LYS A 152 13.77 14.77 -11.17
CA LYS A 152 13.05 13.77 -10.39
C LYS A 152 12.49 12.69 -11.31
N LEU A 153 12.54 11.45 -10.85
CA LEU A 153 12.01 10.30 -11.57
C LEU A 153 10.74 9.78 -10.91
N THR A 154 9.85 9.21 -11.71
CA THR A 154 8.62 8.56 -11.22
C THR A 154 8.68 7.06 -11.42
N LEU A 155 8.54 6.29 -10.35
CA LEU A 155 8.40 4.84 -10.38
C LEU A 155 7.02 4.44 -9.88
N LEU A 156 6.11 4.03 -10.78
CA LEU A 156 4.83 3.45 -10.40
C LEU A 156 4.96 1.93 -10.27
N ILE A 157 4.78 1.41 -9.07
CA ILE A 157 4.76 -0.04 -8.81
C ILE A 157 3.34 -0.51 -8.56
N ARG A 158 3.06 -1.76 -8.94
CA ARG A 158 1.79 -2.44 -8.67
C ARG A 158 1.99 -3.83 -8.11
N LEU A 159 1.20 -4.17 -7.09
CA LEU A 159 1.00 -5.54 -6.61
C LEU A 159 0.16 -6.32 -7.62
N VAL A 160 0.60 -7.53 -7.97
CA VAL A 160 -0.15 -8.43 -8.85
C VAL A 160 -0.46 -9.76 -8.17
N ASP A 161 -1.51 -10.42 -8.64
CA ASP A 161 -1.87 -11.75 -8.18
C ASP A 161 -0.70 -12.73 -8.33
N THR A 162 -0.60 -13.63 -7.36
CA THR A 162 0.30 -14.79 -7.39
C THR A 162 -0.50 -16.06 -7.12
N GLU A 163 0.19 -17.21 -7.12
CA GLU A 163 -0.41 -18.48 -6.73
C GLU A 163 -0.87 -18.48 -5.26
N THR A 164 -0.24 -17.67 -4.41
CA THR A 164 -0.47 -17.66 -2.95
C THR A 164 -1.19 -16.41 -2.45
N VAL A 165 -1.34 -15.39 -3.30
CA VAL A 165 -1.85 -14.06 -2.94
C VAL A 165 -2.83 -13.55 -3.99
N LYS A 166 -3.96 -13.01 -3.50
CA LYS A 166 -4.87 -12.18 -4.29
C LYS A 166 -4.73 -10.73 -3.88
N VAL A 167 -4.71 -9.83 -4.86
CA VAL A 167 -4.63 -8.40 -4.58
C VAL A 167 -6.00 -7.83 -4.21
N GLY A 168 -5.99 -6.77 -3.39
CA GLY A 168 -7.19 -6.13 -2.86
C GLY A 168 -7.79 -5.10 -3.81
N ASP A 169 -8.29 -4.02 -3.23
CA ASP A 169 -8.84 -2.90 -3.99
C ASP A 169 -7.80 -2.31 -4.97
N PRO A 170 -8.11 -2.18 -6.27
CA PRO A 170 -7.20 -1.63 -7.27
C PRO A 170 -6.52 -0.32 -6.86
N GLN A 171 -7.21 0.57 -6.13
CA GLN A 171 -6.64 1.83 -5.64
C GLN A 171 -5.42 1.59 -4.74
N PHE A 172 -5.50 0.62 -3.83
CA PHE A 172 -4.42 0.31 -2.87
C PHE A 172 -3.43 -0.74 -3.38
N THR A 173 -3.55 -1.17 -4.64
CA THR A 173 -2.55 -2.06 -5.27
C THR A 173 -1.42 -1.31 -5.95
N LYS A 174 -1.53 0.02 -6.07
CA LYS A 174 -0.54 0.87 -6.74
C LYS A 174 0.15 1.77 -5.72
N CYS A 175 1.45 2.00 -5.93
CA CYS A 175 2.25 2.92 -5.15
C CYS A 175 3.17 3.68 -6.11
N GLN A 176 3.11 4.99 -6.10
CA GLN A 176 4.03 5.84 -6.84
C GLN A 176 5.21 6.20 -5.93
N ILE A 177 6.43 6.03 -6.43
CA ILE A 177 7.65 6.46 -5.75
C ILE A 177 8.26 7.60 -6.56
N THR A 178 8.38 8.77 -5.93
CA THR A 178 9.10 9.92 -6.48
C THR A 178 10.55 9.82 -6.02
N ILE A 179 11.49 9.72 -6.96
CA ILE A 179 12.92 9.56 -6.71
C ILE A 179 13.60 10.90 -6.98
N GLU A 180 14.35 11.42 -6.00
CA GLU A 180 15.09 12.70 -6.09
C GLU A 180 16.52 12.65 -5.53
#